data_AF-A0A7W0KY74-F1
#
_entry.id   AF-A0A7W0KY74-F1
#
_cell.length_a   1.000
_cell.length_b   1.000
_cell.length_c   1.000
_cell.angle_alpha   90.00
_cell.angle_beta   90.00
_cell.angle_gamma   90.00
#
_symmetry.space_group_name_H-M   'P 1'
#
loop_
_entity.id
_entity.type
_entity.pdbx_description
1 polymer ?
#
loop_
_entity_poly.entity_id
_entity_poly.type
_entity_poly.pdbx_seq_one_letter_code
_entity_poly.pdbx_strand_id
1 'polypeptide(L)' 'AIARAGDRLVVEVRDDGRGGADVTAGTGLQGLRDRVAGLGGSMYVISPPGGPTTISVELPCGS' A
#
# COMPACT_ATOMS: atom_id res chain seq x y z
N ALA A 1 -5.78 0.66 8.79
CA ALA A 1 -5.61 -0.33 9.88
C ALA A 1 -4.18 -0.86 9.88
N ILE A 2 -3.69 -1.34 11.03
CA ILE A 2 -2.40 -2.01 11.16
C ILE A 2 -2.65 -3.28 11.97
N ALA A 3 -2.20 -4.43 11.46
CA ALA A 3 -2.37 -5.71 12.11
C ALA A 3 -1.17 -6.63 11.88
N ARG A 4 -0.94 -7.57 12.80
CA ARG A 4 0.01 -8.66 12.62
C ARG A 4 -0.75 -9.93 12.25
N ALA A 5 -0.34 -10.60 11.18
CA ALA A 5 -0.87 -11.87 10.73
C ALA A 5 0.27 -12.89 10.67
N GLY A 6 0.44 -13.67 11.74
CA GLY A 6 1.59 -14.57 11.88
C GLY A 6 2.92 -13.80 11.93
N ASP A 7 3.82 -14.13 11.01
CA ASP A 7 5.12 -13.49 10.80
C ASP A 7 5.05 -12.29 9.85
N ARG A 8 3.85 -11.76 9.55
CA ARG A 8 3.64 -10.62 8.66
C ARG A 8 3.01 -9.42 9.35
N LEU A 9 3.41 -8.22 8.94
CA LEU A 9 2.74 -6.96 9.23
C LEU A 9 1.87 -6.59 8.03
N VAL A 10 0.57 -6.38 8.27
CA VAL A 10 -0.40 -5.95 7.27
C VAL A 10 -0.82 -4.52 7.60
N VAL A 11 -0.68 -3.62 6.62
CA VAL A 11 -1.08 -2.22 6.73
C VAL A 11 -2.09 -1.92 5.63
N GLU A 12 -3.22 -1.34 6.01
CA GLU A 12 -4.21 -0.84 5.06
C GLU A 12 -4.44 0.66 5.29
N VAL A 13 -4.37 1.45 4.22
CA VAL A 13 -4.74 2.86 4.22
C VAL A 13 -5.87 3.04 3.23
N ARG A 14 -6.97 3.65 3.68
CA ARG A 14 -8.14 3.94 2.86
C ARG A 14 -8.55 5.39 3.07
N ASP A 15 -8.86 6.06 1.96
CA ASP A 15 -9.51 7.36 1.97
C ASP A 15 -10.87 7.28 1.26
N ASP A 16 -11.69 8.30 1.45
CA ASP A 16 -12.98 8.52 0.81
C ASP A 16 -12.90 9.55 -0.33
N GLY A 17 -11.69 9.78 -0.84
CA GLY A 17 -11.45 10.72 -1.93
C GLY A 17 -11.92 10.20 -3.28
N ARG A 18 -11.71 11.02 -4.33
CA ARG A 18 -12.17 10.78 -5.71
C ARG A 18 -11.48 9.65 -6.48
N GLY A 19 -10.53 8.95 -5.86
CA GLY A 19 -9.71 7.93 -6.50
C GLY A 19 -8.93 8.39 -7.74
N GLY A 20 -8.57 7.44 -8.60
CA GLY A 20 -7.77 7.67 -9.80
C GLY A 20 -6.28 7.86 -9.53
N ALA A 21 -5.76 7.25 -8.47
CA ALA A 21 -4.33 7.28 -8.19
C ALA A 21 -3.55 6.51 -9.26
N ASP A 22 -2.71 7.22 -10.01
CA ASP A 22 -1.80 6.65 -10.99
C ASP A 22 -0.43 6.42 -10.35
N VAL A 23 -0.02 5.15 -10.30
CA VAL A 23 1.27 4.71 -9.74
C VAL A 23 2.48 5.15 -10.58
N THR A 24 2.25 5.66 -11.79
CA THR A 24 3.29 6.10 -12.75
C THR A 24 3.42 7.62 -12.86
N ALA A 25 2.38 8.39 -12.49
CA ALA A 25 2.33 9.84 -12.68
C ALA A 25 3.09 10.66 -11.62
N GLY A 26 3.85 10.03 -10.73
CA GLY A 26 4.60 10.70 -9.67
C GLY A 26 5.50 9.76 -8.86
N THR A 27 6.26 10.32 -7.93
CA THR A 27 7.28 9.57 -7.17
C THR A 27 6.79 9.03 -5.83
N GLY A 28 5.64 9.47 -5.33
CA GLY A 28 5.11 9.08 -4.02
C GLY A 28 4.83 7.59 -3.90
N LEU A 29 3.88 7.06 -4.70
CA LEU A 29 3.51 5.65 -4.69
C LEU A 29 4.63 4.74 -5.19
N GLN A 30 5.40 5.19 -6.18
CA GLN A 30 6.62 4.50 -6.62
C GLN A 30 7.60 4.32 -5.44
N GLY A 31 7.91 5.40 -4.72
CA GLY A 31 8.84 5.35 -3.60
C GLY A 31 8.32 4.53 -2.43
N LEU A 32 7.00 4.45 -2.21
CA LEU A 32 6.43 3.53 -1.23
C LEU A 32 6.61 2.07 -1.67
N ARG A 33 6.33 1.76 -2.95
CA ARG A 33 6.56 0.43 -3.52
C ARG A 33 8.02 0.00 -3.41
N ASP A 34 8.96 0.89 -3.72
CA ASP A 34 10.39 0.59 -3.66
C ASP A 34 10.84 0.30 -2.22
N ARG A 35 10.35 1.07 -1.24
CA ARG A 35 10.65 0.83 0.18
C ARG A 35 10.05 -0.49 0.67
N VAL A 36 8.81 -0.79 0.31
CA VAL A 36 8.15 -2.05 0.66
C VAL A 36 8.90 -3.25 0.05
N ALA A 37 9.29 -3.15 -1.23
CA ALA A 37 10.07 -4.17 -1.90
C ALA A 37 11.46 -4.35 -1.27
N GLY A 38 12.13 -3.26 -0.89
CA GLY A 38 13.43 -3.29 -0.20
C GLY A 38 13.39 -3.99 1.17
N LEU A 39 12.21 -4.07 1.78
CA LEU A 39 11.97 -4.82 3.02
C LEU A 39 11.44 -6.24 2.77
N GLY A 40 11.42 -6.71 1.53
CA GLY A 40 10.89 -8.03 1.16
C GLY A 40 9.36 -8.14 1.28
N GLY A 41 8.66 -7.00 1.21
CA GLY A 41 7.21 -6.94 1.24
C GLY A 41 6.56 -6.76 -0.12
N SER A 42 5.23 -6.67 -0.11
CA SER A 42 4.39 -6.40 -1.28
C SER A 42 3.43 -5.23 -0.99
N MET A 43 3.08 -4.49 -2.04
CA MET A 43 2.16 -3.35 -1.97
C MET A 43 1.18 -3.44 -3.13
N TYR A 44 -0.10 -3.17 -2.84
CA TYR A 44 -1.17 -3.10 -3.81
C TYR A 44 -1.94 -1.78 -3.66
N VAL A 45 -2.43 -1.23 -4.77
CA VAL A 45 -3.26 -0.01 -4.79
C VAL A 45 -4.52 -0.25 -5.63
N ILE A 46 -5.70 -0.09 -5.01
CA ILE A 46 -7.00 0.00 -5.68
C ILE A 46 -7.40 1.48 -5.67
N SER A 47 -7.55 2.11 -6.83
CA SER A 47 -8.01 3.51 -6.90
C SER A 47 -8.82 3.78 -8.18
N PRO A 48 -10.03 3.22 -8.31
CA PRO A 48 -10.89 3.50 -9.46
C PRO A 48 -11.18 5.02 -9.57
N PRO A 49 -11.31 5.57 -10.80
CA PRO A 49 -11.84 6.92 -10.98
C PRO A 49 -13.22 7.05 -10.35
N GLY A 50 -13.43 8.09 -9.54
CA GLY A 50 -14.66 8.27 -8.76
C GLY A 50 -14.54 7.80 -7.30
N GLY A 51 -13.45 7.09 -6.96
CA GLY A 51 -13.11 6.72 -5.59
C GLY A 51 -13.74 5.42 -5.13
N PRO A 52 -13.31 4.93 -3.95
CA PRO A 52 -12.25 5.44 -3.04
C PRO A 52 -10.83 5.04 -3.49
N THR A 53 -9.80 5.43 -2.73
CA THR A 53 -8.47 4.79 -2.81
C THR A 53 -8.23 3.86 -1.63
N THR A 54 -7.61 2.71 -1.89
CA THR A 54 -7.15 1.77 -0.87
C THR A 54 -5.74 1.29 -1.21
N ILE A 55 -4.84 1.36 -0.23
CA ILE A 55 -3.46 0.89 -0.31
C ILE A 55 -3.30 -0.22 0.71
N SER A 56 -2.83 -1.38 0.27
CA SER A 56 -2.53 -2.54 1.10
C SER A 56 -1.05 -2.85 1.03
N VAL A 57 -0.42 -3.09 2.18
CA VAL A 57 0.99 -3.43 2.30
C VAL A 57 1.14 -4.65 3.19
N GLU A 58 1.95 -5.61 2.77
CA GLU A 58 2.38 -6.76 3.55
C GLU A 58 3.90 -6.76 3.68
N LEU A 59 4.40 -6.90 4.90
CA LEU A 59 5.83 -6.91 5.21
C LEU A 59 6.18 -8.10 6.08
N PRO A 60 7.38 -8.71 5.94
CA PRO A 60 7.93 -9.58 6.97
C PRO A 60 7.96 -8.86 8.33
N CYS A 61 7.56 -9.56 9.39
CA CYS A 61 7.50 -9.10 10.77
C CYS A 61 7.86 -10.26 11.70
N GLY A 62 9.12 -10.71 11.56
CA GLY A 62 9.78 -11.60 12.51
C GLY A 62 10.16 -10.86 13.80
N SER A 63 10.24 -11.60 14.89
CA SER A 63 10.73 -11.13 16.20
C SER A 63 12.25 -11.08 16.25
#